data_AF-A0A1I6GEN4-F1
#
_entry.id   AF-A0A1I6GEN4-F1
#
_cell.length_a   1.000
_cell.length_b   1.000
_cell.length_c   1.000
_cell.angle_alpha   90.00
_cell.angle_beta   90.00
_cell.angle_gamma   90.00
#
_symmetry.space_group_name_H-M   'P 1'
#
loop_
_entity.id
_entity.type
_entity.pdbx_description
1 polymer ?
#
loop_
_entity_poly.entity_id
_entity_poly.type
_entity_poly.pdbx_seq_one_letter_code
_entity_poly.pdbx_strand_id
1 'polypeptide(L)'
;MSQSPTLEEELERARDLSVSDLADAIESIGFECTRCGACCTGHGPEADREPHTATVFPDEVRELQAATADHAGDETGDAGDETDGAGRDEDAPADASTEWRDVARPMPYGLTDGDDGPEGETFEWALQTDACGDCVFYEETETDGETTGACSVHADRPLICETYPFSVALDGTSQPMGEAVDSVTLPARGDADEAGDAAETVRAHECEGLGRDISRADAEELAAALKERAVRELTEAVGVRDTYEPARPGPGEVVVHDSEGAKRPDGTSVDD
;
A
#
# COMPACT_ATOMS: atom_id res chain seq x y z
N MET A 1 4.74 -34.01 -5.90
CA MET A 1 3.87 -32.87 -5.60
C MET A 1 4.61 -32.10 -4.53
N SER A 2 5.41 -31.10 -4.94
CA SER A 2 6.00 -30.20 -3.95
C SER A 2 4.83 -29.55 -3.24
N GLN A 3 4.77 -29.73 -1.92
CA GLN A 3 3.83 -28.99 -1.09
C GLN A 3 4.31 -27.55 -1.13
N SER A 4 3.44 -26.62 -1.50
CA SER A 4 3.70 -25.20 -1.30
C SER A 4 4.03 -24.98 0.18
N PRO A 5 5.01 -24.11 0.51
CA PRO A 5 5.31 -23.79 1.90
C PRO A 5 4.09 -23.20 2.59
N THR A 6 4.05 -23.35 3.92
CA THR A 6 3.08 -22.67 4.77
C THR A 6 3.42 -21.18 4.89
N LEU A 7 2.42 -20.36 5.23
CA LEU A 7 2.63 -18.92 5.47
C LEU A 7 3.70 -18.67 6.55
N GLU A 8 3.77 -19.53 7.55
CA GLU A 8 4.77 -19.47 8.62
C GLU A 8 6.19 -19.73 8.11
N GLU A 9 6.36 -20.72 7.23
CA GLU A 9 7.65 -21.00 6.59
C GLU A 9 8.06 -19.85 5.66
N GLU A 10 7.13 -19.29 4.89
CA GLU A 10 7.38 -18.09 4.08
C GLU A 10 7.75 -16.89 4.95
N LEU A 11 7.07 -16.68 6.08
CA LEU A 11 7.35 -15.59 7.01
C LEU A 11 8.73 -15.73 7.66
N GLU A 12 9.15 -16.95 7.99
CA GLU A 12 10.52 -17.23 8.44
C GLU A 12 11.55 -16.86 7.36
N ARG A 13 11.33 -17.29 6.11
CA ARG A 13 12.20 -16.92 4.99
C ARG A 13 12.25 -15.40 4.75
N ALA A 14 11.11 -14.71 4.84
CA ALA A 14 11.05 -13.25 4.71
C ALA A 14 11.88 -12.55 5.79
N ARG A 15 11.80 -13.04 7.04
CA ARG A 15 12.60 -12.52 8.16
C ARG A 15 14.10 -12.75 7.97
N ASP A 16 14.47 -13.81 7.27
CA ASP A 16 15.86 -14.16 6.98
C ASP A 16 16.42 -13.46 5.73
N LEU A 17 15.65 -12.62 5.04
CA LEU A 17 16.12 -11.77 3.94
C LEU A 17 17.32 -10.90 4.37
N SER A 18 18.41 -10.92 3.59
CA SER A 18 19.57 -10.06 3.75
C SER A 18 19.30 -8.75 3.04
N VAL A 19 19.30 -7.66 3.79
CA VAL A 19 19.20 -6.31 3.24
C VAL A 19 20.32 -6.03 2.24
N SER A 20 21.54 -6.56 2.49
CA SER A 20 22.67 -6.40 1.57
C SER A 20 22.44 -7.10 0.23
N ASP A 21 21.89 -8.32 0.24
CA ASP A 21 21.63 -9.06 -1.00
C ASP A 21 20.49 -8.42 -1.80
N LEU A 22 19.47 -7.93 -1.10
CA LEU A 22 18.38 -7.17 -1.69
C LEU A 22 18.89 -5.85 -2.30
N ALA A 23 19.76 -5.13 -1.61
CA ALA A 23 20.37 -3.89 -2.11
C ALA A 23 21.22 -4.16 -3.36
N ASP A 24 22.03 -5.23 -3.37
CA ASP A 24 22.79 -5.66 -4.55
C ASP A 24 21.89 -5.93 -5.76
N ALA A 25 20.73 -6.57 -5.54
CA ALA A 25 19.75 -6.82 -6.59
C ALA A 25 19.10 -5.51 -7.09
N ILE A 26 18.71 -4.62 -6.17
CA ILE A 26 18.13 -3.31 -6.49
C ILE A 26 19.12 -2.45 -7.29
N GLU A 27 20.39 -2.38 -6.89
CA GLU A 27 21.42 -1.66 -7.64
C GLU A 27 21.72 -2.25 -9.00
N SER A 28 21.65 -3.58 -9.13
CA SER A 28 21.81 -4.23 -10.42
C SER A 28 20.68 -3.90 -11.39
N ILE A 29 19.46 -3.69 -10.89
CA ILE A 29 18.30 -3.28 -11.70
C ILE A 29 18.37 -1.76 -11.98
N GLY A 30 18.77 -0.97 -10.98
CA GLY A 30 18.83 0.49 -11.03
C GLY A 30 17.45 1.13 -10.89
N PHE A 31 17.33 2.14 -10.03
CA PHE A 31 16.09 2.84 -9.79
C PHE A 31 16.28 4.23 -9.15
N GLU A 32 15.54 5.22 -9.65
CA GLU A 32 15.38 6.51 -8.97
C GLU A 32 13.92 6.97 -9.11
N CYS A 33 13.24 7.16 -7.98
CA CYS A 33 11.89 7.73 -7.97
C CYS A 33 11.94 9.20 -8.42
N THR A 34 11.28 9.52 -9.53
CA THR A 34 11.20 10.89 -10.07
C THR A 34 10.06 11.72 -9.49
N ARG A 35 9.27 11.14 -8.57
CA ARG A 35 8.05 11.74 -8.00
C ARG A 35 7.05 12.20 -9.06
N CYS A 36 6.93 11.46 -10.16
CA CYS A 36 6.02 11.80 -11.27
C CYS A 36 4.53 11.57 -10.96
N GLY A 37 4.21 10.86 -9.87
CA GLY A 37 2.83 10.53 -9.48
C GLY A 37 2.15 9.45 -10.33
N ALA A 38 2.80 8.91 -11.37
CA ALA A 38 2.19 7.93 -12.26
C ALA A 38 1.74 6.63 -11.56
N CYS A 39 2.40 6.24 -10.46
CA CYS A 39 1.98 5.07 -9.67
C CYS A 39 0.72 5.32 -8.83
N CYS A 40 0.33 6.58 -8.63
CA CYS A 40 -0.88 6.96 -7.90
C CYS A 40 -2.11 7.02 -8.79
N THR A 41 -1.97 6.86 -10.11
CA THR A 41 -3.08 7.05 -11.04
C THR A 41 -3.75 5.72 -11.43
N GLY A 42 -5.05 5.78 -11.74
CA GLY A 42 -5.80 4.65 -12.29
C GLY A 42 -5.26 4.26 -13.67
N HIS A 43 -5.32 2.96 -13.99
CA HIS A 43 -4.74 2.38 -15.20
C HIS A 43 -5.78 2.19 -16.32
N GLY A 44 -5.34 2.21 -17.58
CA GLY A 44 -6.20 1.96 -18.74
C GLY A 44 -6.87 3.23 -19.31
N PRO A 45 -7.61 3.08 -20.44
CA PRO A 45 -8.27 4.20 -21.10
C PRO A 45 -9.46 4.71 -20.30
N GLU A 46 -9.82 6.00 -20.43
CA GLU A 46 -10.89 6.64 -19.65
C GLU A 46 -12.22 5.86 -19.60
N ALA A 47 -12.57 5.15 -20.68
CA ALA A 47 -13.83 4.39 -20.75
C ALA A 47 -13.84 3.10 -19.92
N ASP A 48 -12.66 2.54 -19.64
CA ASP A 48 -12.45 1.26 -18.95
C ASP A 48 -11.34 1.42 -17.89
N ARG A 49 -11.25 2.61 -17.28
CA ARG A 49 -10.17 2.95 -16.36
C ARG A 49 -10.32 2.14 -15.08
N GLU A 50 -9.33 1.30 -14.81
CA GLU A 50 -9.22 0.57 -13.56
C GLU A 50 -8.71 1.52 -12.48
N PRO A 51 -9.43 1.67 -11.35
CA PRO A 51 -8.99 2.55 -10.29
C PRO A 51 -7.66 2.08 -9.69
N HIS A 52 -6.91 3.00 -9.09
CA HIS A 52 -5.70 2.68 -8.34
C HIS A 52 -6.01 1.71 -7.19
N THR A 53 -5.23 0.62 -7.04
CA THR A 53 -5.54 -0.53 -6.18
C THR A 53 -4.43 -0.90 -5.18
N ALA A 54 -3.54 0.05 -4.82
CA ALA A 54 -2.52 -0.24 -3.82
C ALA A 54 -3.15 -0.64 -2.48
N THR A 55 -2.74 -1.79 -1.95
CA THR A 55 -3.21 -2.33 -0.67
C THR A 55 -2.69 -1.52 0.50
N VAL A 56 -3.44 -1.52 1.62
CA VAL A 56 -3.01 -0.84 2.83
C VAL A 56 -3.42 -1.65 4.05
N PHE A 57 -2.58 -1.73 5.06
CA PHE A 57 -2.88 -2.43 6.31
C PHE A 57 -3.55 -1.51 7.33
N PRO A 58 -4.27 -2.05 8.32
CA PRO A 58 -5.03 -1.24 9.28
C PRO A 58 -4.21 -0.21 10.06
N ASP A 59 -2.96 -0.50 10.38
CA ASP A 59 -2.06 0.45 11.02
C ASP A 59 -1.57 1.53 10.03
N GLU A 60 -1.23 1.16 8.80
CA GLU A 60 -0.86 2.12 7.74
C GLU A 60 -2.01 3.10 7.44
N VAL A 61 -3.27 2.66 7.48
CA VAL A 61 -4.43 3.56 7.36
C VAL A 61 -4.42 4.60 8.48
N ARG A 62 -4.17 4.16 9.73
CA ARG A 62 -4.15 5.06 10.89
C ARG A 62 -2.95 6.01 10.87
N GLU A 63 -1.80 5.56 10.38
CA GLU A 63 -0.62 6.41 10.16
C GLU A 63 -0.93 7.51 9.14
N LEU A 64 -1.57 7.17 8.02
CA LEU A 64 -2.01 8.12 7.02
C LEU A 64 -3.04 9.12 7.57
N GLN A 65 -4.03 8.66 8.35
CA GLN A 65 -4.99 9.55 9.02
C GLN A 65 -4.31 10.57 9.95
N ALA A 66 -3.23 10.16 10.61
CA ALA A 66 -2.45 11.04 11.49
C ALA A 66 -1.63 12.05 10.66
N ALA A 67 -0.95 11.58 9.61
CA ALA A 67 -0.16 12.45 8.72
C ALA A 67 -1.03 13.53 8.07
N THR A 68 -2.22 13.18 7.58
CA THR A 68 -3.14 14.14 6.95
C THR A 68 -3.69 15.16 7.94
N ALA A 69 -3.96 14.77 9.19
CA ALA A 69 -4.41 15.68 10.23
C ALA A 69 -3.31 16.70 10.61
N ASP A 70 -2.05 16.29 10.64
CA ASP A 70 -0.91 17.16 10.91
C ASP A 70 -0.70 18.19 9.78
N HIS A 71 -0.89 17.79 8.51
CA HIS A 71 -0.83 18.71 7.37
C HIS A 71 -1.97 19.73 7.34
N ALA A 72 -3.20 19.34 7.72
CA ALA A 72 -4.33 20.25 7.83
C ALA A 72 -4.17 21.28 8.97
N GLY A 73 -3.40 20.94 10.01
CA GLY A 73 -3.09 21.83 11.12
C GLY A 73 -2.15 22.99 10.76
N ASP A 74 -1.29 22.83 9.75
CA ASP A 74 -0.29 23.84 9.34
C ASP A 74 -0.92 24.99 8.52
N GLU A 75 -1.98 24.72 7.75
CA GLU A 75 -2.66 25.74 6.93
C GLU A 75 -3.47 26.77 7.73
N THR A 76 -3.69 26.55 9.03
CA THR A 76 -4.36 27.52 9.93
C THR A 76 -3.38 28.37 10.75
N GLY A 77 -2.07 28.22 10.52
CA GLY A 77 -1.00 28.85 11.29
C GLY A 77 -0.53 30.24 10.85
N ASP A 78 -1.05 30.83 9.77
CA ASP A 78 -0.70 32.20 9.33
C ASP A 78 -1.92 33.13 9.35
N ALA A 79 -2.36 33.50 10.56
CA ALA A 79 -3.18 34.68 10.79
C ALA A 79 -2.57 35.50 11.92
N GLY A 80 -1.37 36.03 11.67
CA GLY A 80 -0.83 37.13 12.46
C GLY A 80 -1.40 38.47 12.00
N ASP A 81 -2.55 38.90 12.52
CA ASP A 81 -2.81 40.32 12.83
C ASP A 81 -4.04 40.46 13.76
N GLU A 82 -3.83 41.18 14.86
CA GLU A 82 -4.79 41.36 15.95
C GLU A 82 -5.87 42.38 15.57
N THR A 83 -7.16 41.98 15.51
CA THR A 83 -8.26 42.90 15.91
C THR A 83 -9.48 42.16 16.46
N ASP A 84 -9.82 42.57 17.68
CA ASP A 84 -11.16 42.70 18.28
C ASP A 84 -12.16 41.52 18.21
N GLY A 85 -12.47 41.00 19.40
CA GLY A 85 -13.32 39.86 19.60
C GLY A 85 -14.78 40.02 19.15
N ALA A 86 -15.27 38.99 18.47
CA ALA A 86 -16.62 38.47 18.59
C ALA A 86 -16.64 37.06 17.97
N GLY A 87 -17.05 36.07 18.77
CA GLY A 87 -17.38 34.72 18.31
C GLY A 87 -16.17 33.83 18.02
N ARG A 88 -15.68 33.12 19.03
CA ARG A 88 -15.23 31.74 18.73
C ARG A 88 -16.54 30.98 18.52
N ASP A 89 -16.83 30.61 17.30
CA ASP A 89 -17.81 29.57 17.04
C ASP A 89 -17.35 28.33 17.83
N GLU A 90 -18.14 27.97 18.85
CA GLU A 90 -17.95 26.77 19.67
C GLU A 90 -18.36 25.48 18.89
N ASP A 91 -18.46 25.59 17.56
CA ASP A 91 -18.90 24.57 16.59
C ASP A 91 -17.84 24.30 15.49
N ALA A 92 -16.56 24.58 15.75
CA ALA A 92 -15.50 23.93 14.96
C ALA A 92 -15.41 22.47 15.45
N PRO A 93 -15.60 21.44 14.59
CA PRO A 93 -15.50 20.06 15.04
C PRO A 93 -14.08 19.83 15.54
N ALA A 94 -13.95 19.53 16.83
CA ALA A 94 -12.70 19.22 17.49
C ALA A 94 -12.19 17.79 17.15
N ASP A 95 -12.51 17.31 15.95
CA ASP A 95 -12.32 15.93 15.52
C ASP A 95 -12.05 15.87 14.00
N ALA A 96 -11.09 16.66 13.52
CA ALA A 96 -10.64 16.61 12.14
C ALA A 96 -9.59 15.50 11.94
N SER A 97 -9.75 14.35 12.59
CA SER A 97 -9.08 13.14 12.12
C SER A 97 -9.76 12.73 10.82
N THR A 98 -9.01 12.65 9.73
CA THR A 98 -9.48 12.14 8.44
C THR A 98 -10.22 10.82 8.65
N GLU A 99 -11.46 10.67 8.15
CA GLU A 99 -12.25 9.46 8.39
C GLU A 99 -11.59 8.26 7.68
N TRP A 100 -11.83 7.03 8.15
CA TRP A 100 -11.25 5.84 7.52
C TRP A 100 -11.57 5.77 6.02
N ARG A 101 -12.80 6.15 5.66
CA ARG A 101 -13.29 6.19 4.27
C ARG A 101 -12.62 7.22 3.39
N ASP A 102 -11.97 8.22 3.98
CA ASP A 102 -11.21 9.21 3.24
C ASP A 102 -9.81 8.69 2.88
N VAL A 103 -9.30 7.68 3.60
CA VAL A 103 -7.96 7.09 3.39
C VAL A 103 -8.02 5.75 2.69
N ALA A 104 -8.99 4.90 3.06
CA ALA A 104 -9.07 3.52 2.62
C ALA A 104 -10.50 3.11 2.24
N ARG A 105 -10.60 2.15 1.33
CA ARG A 105 -11.85 1.51 0.93
C ARG A 105 -11.71 -0.01 0.88
N PRO A 106 -12.83 -0.75 0.93
CA PRO A 106 -12.81 -2.20 0.67
C PRO A 106 -12.13 -2.51 -0.66
N MET A 107 -11.22 -3.48 -0.68
CA MET A 107 -10.65 -4.00 -1.92
C MET A 107 -11.79 -4.57 -2.79
N PRO A 108 -11.91 -4.19 -4.08
CA PRO A 108 -13.04 -4.58 -4.92
C PRO A 108 -13.11 -6.08 -5.22
N TYR A 109 -11.99 -6.80 -5.11
CA TYR A 109 -11.96 -8.24 -5.35
C TYR A 109 -12.73 -9.02 -4.29
N GLY A 110 -13.59 -9.95 -4.71
CA GLY A 110 -14.48 -10.72 -3.83
C GLY A 110 -15.86 -10.11 -3.63
N LEU A 111 -16.03 -8.82 -3.97
CA LEU A 111 -17.33 -8.15 -3.94
C LEU A 111 -18.10 -8.36 -5.26
N THR A 112 -19.41 -8.22 -5.18
CA THR A 112 -20.31 -8.28 -6.35
C THR A 112 -21.14 -7.00 -6.45
N ASP A 113 -21.49 -6.60 -7.68
CA ASP A 113 -22.38 -5.46 -7.91
C ASP A 113 -23.83 -5.80 -7.49
N GLY A 114 -24.33 -5.09 -6.46
CA GLY A 114 -25.72 -5.12 -6.01
C GLY A 114 -26.52 -3.89 -6.46
N ASP A 115 -27.81 -3.86 -6.14
CA ASP A 115 -28.72 -2.77 -6.52
C ASP A 115 -28.32 -1.40 -5.89
N ASP A 116 -27.73 -1.43 -4.70
CA ASP A 116 -27.35 -0.25 -3.91
C ASP A 116 -25.82 0.00 -3.88
N GLY A 117 -25.04 -0.75 -4.66
CA GLY A 117 -23.58 -0.69 -4.68
C GLY A 117 -22.93 -2.06 -4.50
N PRO A 118 -21.60 -2.11 -4.27
CA PRO A 118 -20.91 -3.38 -4.02
C PRO A 118 -21.43 -4.04 -2.73
N GLU A 119 -21.56 -5.36 -2.74
CA GLU A 119 -21.97 -6.19 -1.60
C GLU A 119 -21.09 -7.45 -1.50
N GLY A 120 -20.92 -7.97 -0.30
CA GLY A 120 -20.16 -9.20 -0.05
C GLY A 120 -19.01 -9.07 0.94
N GLU A 121 -18.08 -10.02 0.87
CA GLU A 121 -16.91 -10.10 1.76
C GLU A 121 -15.63 -9.92 0.94
N THR A 122 -14.69 -9.12 1.45
CA THR A 122 -13.33 -8.95 0.91
C THR A 122 -12.29 -9.13 2.03
N PHE A 123 -11.01 -9.25 1.69
CA PHE A 123 -9.94 -9.64 2.61
C PHE A 123 -8.84 -8.60 2.79
N GLU A 124 -8.98 -7.44 2.14
CA GLU A 124 -7.94 -6.41 2.12
C GLU A 124 -8.58 -5.02 2.02
N TRP A 125 -7.81 -4.02 2.44
CA TRP A 125 -8.11 -2.61 2.17
C TRP A 125 -7.27 -2.13 0.99
N ALA A 126 -7.83 -1.21 0.21
CA ALA A 126 -7.10 -0.45 -0.80
C ALA A 126 -7.11 1.03 -0.43
N LEU A 127 -6.04 1.74 -0.78
CA LEU A 127 -6.01 3.20 -0.69
C LEU A 127 -7.19 3.82 -1.44
N GLN A 128 -7.86 4.77 -0.81
CA GLN A 128 -9.03 5.43 -1.35
C GLN A 128 -8.70 6.15 -2.67
N THR A 129 -9.71 6.29 -3.53
CA THR A 129 -9.60 6.98 -4.81
C THR A 129 -10.56 8.13 -4.91
N ASP A 130 -10.22 9.09 -5.75
CA ASP A 130 -11.11 10.16 -6.17
C ASP A 130 -12.14 9.68 -7.22
N ALA A 131 -12.90 10.63 -7.77
CA ALA A 131 -13.89 10.35 -8.81
C ALA A 131 -13.28 9.95 -10.17
N CYS A 132 -12.00 10.22 -10.39
CA CYS A 132 -11.25 9.85 -11.59
C CYS A 132 -10.64 8.45 -11.47
N GLY A 133 -10.70 7.83 -10.28
CA GLY A 133 -10.08 6.54 -9.97
C GLY A 133 -8.60 6.66 -9.60
N ASP A 134 -8.10 7.88 -9.40
CA ASP A 134 -6.73 8.16 -8.94
C ASP A 134 -6.68 8.09 -7.41
N CYS A 135 -5.53 7.76 -6.83
CA CYS A 135 -5.35 7.73 -5.37
C CYS A 135 -5.74 9.07 -4.76
N VAL A 136 -6.42 9.06 -3.62
CA VAL A 136 -6.87 10.28 -2.92
C VAL A 136 -5.73 11.24 -2.55
N PHE A 137 -4.50 10.72 -2.46
CA PHE A 137 -3.28 11.48 -2.18
C PHE A 137 -2.55 11.97 -3.45
N TYR A 138 -3.12 11.74 -4.63
CA TYR A 138 -2.59 12.25 -5.89
C TYR A 138 -2.96 13.73 -6.04
N GLU A 139 -1.95 14.56 -6.26
CA GLU A 139 -2.12 15.99 -6.51
C GLU A 139 -1.45 16.38 -7.81
N GLU A 140 -2.09 17.25 -8.58
CA GLU A 140 -1.52 17.81 -9.80
C GLU A 140 -1.19 19.28 -9.60
N THR A 141 0.03 19.66 -9.97
CA THR A 141 0.45 21.06 -10.01
C THR A 141 0.75 21.48 -11.44
N GLU A 142 0.16 22.59 -11.86
CA GLU A 142 0.43 23.23 -13.14
C GLU A 142 1.56 24.26 -12.99
N THR A 143 2.71 24.01 -13.59
CA THR A 143 3.83 24.98 -13.63
C THR A 143 4.23 25.25 -15.06
N ASP A 144 4.24 26.52 -15.48
CA ASP A 144 4.63 26.94 -16.83
C ASP A 144 3.88 26.23 -17.98
N GLY A 145 2.67 25.74 -17.72
CA GLY A 145 1.83 25.01 -18.68
C GLY A 145 2.14 23.52 -18.80
N GLU A 146 2.89 22.96 -17.85
CA GLU A 146 3.13 21.53 -17.67
C GLU A 146 2.47 21.05 -16.37
N THR A 147 1.65 20.00 -16.50
CA THR A 147 1.03 19.29 -15.36
C THR A 147 2.03 18.29 -14.80
N THR A 148 2.36 18.41 -13.52
CA THR A 148 3.16 17.41 -12.80
C THR A 148 2.33 16.83 -11.66
N GLY A 149 2.16 15.51 -11.69
CA GLY A 149 1.54 14.76 -10.61
C GLY A 149 2.51 14.51 -9.46
N ALA A 150 2.02 14.49 -8.23
CA ALA A 150 2.78 14.20 -7.03
C ALA A 150 1.93 13.45 -6.00
N CYS A 151 2.59 12.73 -5.09
CA CYS A 151 1.95 12.14 -3.92
C CYS A 151 2.12 13.11 -2.74
N SER A 152 1.00 13.61 -2.19
CA SER A 152 1.02 14.57 -1.08
C SER A 152 1.60 13.98 0.21
N VAL A 153 1.41 12.67 0.42
CA VAL A 153 1.91 11.91 1.58
C VAL A 153 3.20 11.14 1.26
N HIS A 154 4.06 11.62 0.35
CA HIS A 154 5.22 10.85 -0.12
C HIS A 154 6.14 10.33 1.02
N ALA A 155 6.26 11.07 2.11
CA ALA A 155 7.09 10.69 3.27
C ALA A 155 6.45 9.60 4.14
N ASP A 156 5.11 9.51 4.13
CA ASP A 156 4.30 8.65 4.98
C ASP A 156 3.57 7.57 4.16
N ARG A 157 4.13 7.24 2.99
CA ARG A 157 3.55 6.27 2.06
C ARG A 157 3.48 4.90 2.71
N PRO A 158 2.40 4.12 2.48
CA PRO A 158 2.36 2.71 2.82
C PRO A 158 3.51 1.94 2.17
N LEU A 159 3.87 0.81 2.75
CA LEU A 159 4.99 -0.04 2.33
C LEU A 159 4.86 -0.46 0.85
N ILE A 160 3.65 -0.74 0.37
CA ILE A 160 3.39 -1.04 -1.06
C ILE A 160 3.85 0.09 -1.99
N CYS A 161 3.66 1.35 -1.58
CA CYS A 161 3.96 2.55 -2.35
C CYS A 161 5.41 2.98 -2.14
N GLU A 162 5.96 2.82 -0.94
CA GLU A 162 7.36 3.11 -0.62
C GLU A 162 8.30 2.19 -1.42
N THR A 163 7.96 0.92 -1.50
CA THR A 163 8.80 -0.11 -2.13
C THR A 163 8.57 -0.27 -3.63
N TYR A 164 7.58 0.41 -4.20
CA TYR A 164 7.36 0.43 -5.65
C TYR A 164 8.59 1.00 -6.38
N PRO A 165 9.08 0.36 -7.46
CA PRO A 165 8.42 -0.69 -8.24
C PRO A 165 8.87 -2.12 -7.91
N PHE A 166 9.40 -2.38 -6.71
CA PHE A 166 9.96 -3.67 -6.35
C PHE A 166 9.00 -4.55 -5.55
N SER A 167 9.13 -5.86 -5.72
CA SER A 167 8.53 -6.87 -4.84
C SER A 167 9.47 -8.06 -4.66
N VAL A 168 9.27 -8.84 -3.59
CA VAL A 168 10.02 -10.09 -3.35
C VAL A 168 9.10 -11.27 -3.62
N ALA A 169 9.59 -12.23 -4.40
CA ALA A 169 8.93 -13.51 -4.59
C ALA A 169 9.62 -14.57 -3.72
N LEU A 170 8.86 -15.11 -2.77
CA LEU A 170 9.19 -16.26 -1.95
C LEU A 170 8.36 -17.43 -2.52
N ASP A 171 9.02 -18.46 -3.06
CA ASP A 171 8.41 -19.74 -3.46
C ASP A 171 7.13 -19.75 -4.34
N GLY A 172 6.92 -18.71 -5.16
CA GLY A 172 6.07 -18.76 -6.35
C GLY A 172 4.55 -18.63 -6.16
N THR A 173 4.06 -18.40 -4.94
CA THR A 173 2.61 -18.33 -4.64
C THR A 173 2.02 -16.92 -4.69
N SER A 174 2.82 -15.87 -4.54
CA SER A 174 2.34 -14.48 -4.52
C SER A 174 2.91 -13.68 -5.70
N GLN A 175 2.02 -13.23 -6.60
CA GLN A 175 2.33 -12.27 -7.67
C GLN A 175 1.56 -10.97 -7.39
N PRO A 176 2.00 -10.15 -6.41
CA PRO A 176 1.19 -9.04 -5.92
C PRO A 176 1.08 -7.87 -6.90
N MET A 177 1.95 -7.77 -7.91
CA MET A 177 2.04 -6.59 -8.77
C MET A 177 2.31 -7.02 -10.21
N GLY A 178 1.26 -7.22 -11.02
CA GLY A 178 1.38 -7.37 -12.48
C GLY A 178 2.44 -8.35 -13.01
N GLU A 179 2.80 -8.17 -14.28
CA GLU A 179 3.93 -8.88 -14.91
C GLU A 179 5.23 -8.11 -14.60
N ALA A 180 6.22 -8.82 -14.05
CA ALA A 180 7.53 -8.22 -13.78
C ALA A 180 8.28 -7.93 -15.09
N VAL A 181 8.86 -6.75 -15.21
CA VAL A 181 9.67 -6.32 -16.37
C VAL A 181 11.15 -6.65 -16.21
N ASP A 182 11.61 -6.83 -14.97
CA ASP A 182 12.96 -7.31 -14.65
C ASP A 182 12.94 -8.14 -13.35
N SER A 183 13.94 -8.99 -13.17
CA SER A 183 14.07 -9.78 -11.95
C SER A 183 15.51 -10.24 -11.69
N VAL A 184 15.91 -10.23 -10.42
CA VAL A 184 17.21 -10.73 -9.96
C VAL A 184 17.01 -11.77 -8.88
N THR A 185 17.52 -12.98 -9.13
CA THR A 185 17.53 -14.06 -8.14
C THR A 185 18.61 -13.81 -7.10
N LEU A 186 18.24 -13.90 -5.83
CA LEU A 186 19.13 -13.71 -4.69
C LEU A 186 20.05 -14.93 -4.51
N PRO A 187 21.24 -14.73 -3.92
CA PRO A 187 22.12 -15.84 -3.57
C PRO A 187 21.44 -16.77 -2.57
N ALA A 188 21.58 -18.09 -2.78
CA ALA A 188 21.07 -19.09 -1.85
C ALA A 188 21.68 -18.90 -0.45
N ARG A 189 20.85 -18.99 0.60
CA ARG A 189 21.31 -18.91 1.99
C ARG A 189 21.44 -20.30 2.61
N GLY A 190 22.58 -20.55 3.26
CA GLY A 190 22.83 -21.76 4.06
C GLY A 190 23.05 -23.05 3.24
N ASP A 191 22.99 -24.21 3.90
CA ASP A 191 23.12 -25.54 3.29
C ASP A 191 21.87 -25.96 2.45
N ALA A 192 21.02 -25.00 2.06
CA ALA A 192 19.78 -25.19 1.30
C ALA A 192 20.01 -25.61 -0.16
N ASP A 193 21.26 -25.89 -0.55
CA ASP A 193 21.63 -26.48 -1.84
C ASP A 193 21.06 -27.91 -2.06
N GLU A 194 20.55 -28.58 -1.01
CA GLU A 194 20.09 -29.98 -1.08
C GLU A 194 18.58 -30.19 -1.19
N ALA A 195 17.75 -29.16 -1.07
CA ALA A 195 16.31 -29.27 -1.31
C ALA A 195 15.93 -28.32 -2.44
N GLY A 196 15.07 -28.75 -3.36
CA GLY A 196 14.64 -27.96 -4.51
C GLY A 196 13.71 -26.80 -4.13
N ASP A 197 14.10 -26.00 -3.13
CA ASP A 197 13.47 -24.74 -2.72
C ASP A 197 13.66 -23.71 -3.83
N ALA A 198 12.59 -23.01 -4.20
CA ALA A 198 12.67 -21.97 -5.21
C ALA A 198 13.45 -20.77 -4.67
N ALA A 199 14.44 -20.33 -5.44
CA ALA A 199 15.29 -19.20 -5.06
C ALA A 199 14.49 -17.90 -4.93
N GLU A 200 14.73 -17.14 -3.87
CA GLU A 200 14.11 -15.84 -3.65
C GLU A 200 14.51 -14.89 -4.77
N THR A 201 13.56 -14.10 -5.24
CA THR A 201 13.76 -13.22 -6.40
C THR A 201 13.21 -11.83 -6.12
N VAL A 202 14.04 -10.81 -6.35
CA VAL A 202 13.59 -9.41 -6.43
C VAL A 202 13.03 -9.20 -7.82
N ARG A 203 11.80 -8.67 -7.90
CA ARG A 203 11.12 -8.33 -9.15
C ARG A 203 10.95 -6.83 -9.25
N ALA A 204 11.05 -6.30 -10.45
CA ALA A 204 10.73 -4.92 -10.77
C ALA A 204 9.53 -4.85 -11.71
N HIS A 205 8.67 -3.87 -11.48
CA HIS A 205 7.43 -3.62 -12.23
C HIS A 205 7.55 -2.34 -13.06
N GLU A 206 6.68 -2.19 -14.06
CA GLU A 206 6.71 -1.05 -14.97
C GLU A 206 6.78 0.29 -14.21
N CYS A 207 7.88 1.02 -14.40
CA CYS A 207 8.10 2.35 -13.84
C CYS A 207 9.15 3.10 -14.67
N GLU A 208 8.95 4.40 -14.90
CA GLU A 208 9.90 5.25 -15.65
C GLU A 208 11.24 5.48 -14.91
N GLY A 209 11.27 5.21 -13.61
CA GLY A 209 12.45 5.37 -12.76
C GLY A 209 13.47 4.25 -12.91
N LEU A 210 13.11 3.13 -13.54
CA LEU A 210 13.98 1.96 -13.70
C LEU A 210 15.19 2.23 -14.60
N GLY A 211 16.31 1.55 -14.30
CA GLY A 211 17.57 1.65 -15.04
C GLY A 211 18.39 2.91 -14.75
N ARG A 212 17.95 3.74 -13.80
CA ARG A 212 18.69 4.91 -13.29
C ARG A 212 19.71 4.48 -12.23
N ASP A 213 20.76 5.27 -12.06
CA ASP A 213 21.74 5.03 -11.01
C ASP A 213 21.11 5.25 -9.62
N ILE A 214 21.25 4.28 -8.74
CA ILE A 214 20.86 4.38 -7.32
C ILE A 214 22.12 4.33 -6.45
N SER A 215 22.18 5.13 -5.39
CA SER A 215 23.28 5.04 -4.45
C SER A 215 23.15 3.79 -3.60
N ARG A 216 24.26 3.23 -3.13
CA ARG A 216 24.25 2.10 -2.18
C ARG A 216 23.40 2.39 -0.93
N ALA A 217 23.45 3.61 -0.42
CA ALA A 217 22.68 3.99 0.77
C ALA A 217 21.16 3.96 0.49
N ASP A 218 20.74 4.52 -0.65
CA ASP A 218 19.32 4.52 -1.03
C ASP A 218 18.84 3.10 -1.39
N ALA A 219 19.70 2.28 -1.99
CA ALA A 219 19.42 0.88 -2.25
C ALA A 219 19.28 0.06 -0.96
N GLU A 220 20.09 0.32 0.06
CA GLU A 220 19.97 -0.30 1.39
C GLU A 220 18.70 0.13 2.12
N GLU A 221 18.32 1.41 2.02
CA GLU A 221 17.04 1.92 2.56
C GLU A 221 15.84 1.23 1.89
N LEU A 222 15.81 1.23 0.56
CA LEU A 222 14.76 0.56 -0.21
C LEU A 222 14.72 -0.96 0.03
N ALA A 223 15.89 -1.59 0.17
CA ALA A 223 16.00 -3.01 0.51
C ALA A 223 15.46 -3.32 1.91
N ALA A 224 15.70 -2.43 2.89
CA ALA A 224 15.16 -2.58 4.24
C ALA A 224 13.64 -2.46 4.24
N ALA A 225 13.08 -1.45 3.57
CA ALA A 225 11.64 -1.28 3.39
C ALA A 225 11.02 -2.47 2.63
N LEU A 226 11.68 -2.97 1.59
CA LEU A 226 11.22 -4.13 0.81
C LEU A 226 11.18 -5.41 1.65
N LYS A 227 12.18 -5.62 2.50
CA LYS A 227 12.15 -6.73 3.48
C LYS A 227 11.03 -6.55 4.48
N GLU A 228 10.88 -5.35 5.03
CA GLU A 228 9.83 -5.02 6.00
C GLU A 228 8.44 -5.31 5.41
N ARG A 229 8.19 -4.84 4.19
CA ARG A 229 6.99 -5.15 3.43
C ARG A 229 6.73 -6.64 3.32
N ALA A 230 7.72 -7.43 2.89
CA ALA A 230 7.54 -8.88 2.74
C ALA A 230 7.17 -9.57 4.08
N VAL A 231 7.81 -9.15 5.18
CA VAL A 231 7.49 -9.66 6.52
C VAL A 231 6.09 -9.22 6.95
N ARG A 232 5.71 -7.97 6.67
CA ARG A 232 4.42 -7.41 7.01
C ARG A 232 3.31 -8.12 6.25
N GLU A 233 3.37 -8.20 4.93
CA GLU A 233 2.37 -8.87 4.09
C GLU A 233 2.07 -10.30 4.59
N LEU A 234 3.10 -11.07 4.93
CA LEU A 234 2.93 -12.43 5.47
C LEU A 234 2.40 -12.45 6.90
N THR A 235 2.78 -11.50 7.75
CA THR A 235 2.23 -11.37 9.11
C THR A 235 0.74 -11.06 9.08
N GLU A 236 0.34 -10.14 8.21
CA GLU A 236 -1.05 -9.74 7.99
C GLU A 236 -1.87 -10.89 7.41
N ALA A 237 -1.32 -11.62 6.42
CA ALA A 237 -1.97 -12.81 5.86
C ALA A 237 -2.18 -13.93 6.90
N VAL A 238 -1.19 -14.17 7.78
CA VAL A 238 -1.34 -15.08 8.93
C VAL A 238 -2.43 -14.58 9.87
N GLY A 239 -2.45 -13.29 10.18
CA GLY A 239 -3.47 -12.67 11.03
C GLY A 239 -4.88 -12.82 10.49
N VAL A 240 -5.08 -12.52 9.19
CA VAL A 240 -6.38 -12.72 8.51
C VAL A 240 -6.81 -14.18 8.62
N ARG A 241 -5.93 -15.13 8.28
CA ARG A 241 -6.23 -16.57 8.37
C ARG A 241 -6.63 -17.00 9.77
N ASP A 242 -5.94 -16.50 10.79
CA ASP A 242 -6.14 -16.92 12.19
C ASP A 242 -7.39 -16.29 12.82
N THR A 243 -7.76 -15.07 12.41
CA THR A 243 -8.93 -14.35 12.92
C THR A 243 -10.19 -14.58 12.09
N TYR A 244 -10.07 -15.09 10.85
CA TYR A 244 -11.20 -15.20 9.92
C TYR A 244 -12.37 -16.03 10.46
N GLU A 245 -13.54 -15.39 10.51
CA GLU A 245 -14.84 -16.02 10.70
C GLU A 245 -15.80 -15.54 9.60
N PRO A 246 -16.53 -16.42 8.89
CA PRO A 246 -17.46 -15.99 7.84
C PRO A 246 -18.55 -15.04 8.35
N ALA A 247 -18.66 -13.84 7.79
CA ALA A 247 -19.53 -12.79 8.31
C ALA A 247 -20.97 -12.84 7.74
N ARG A 248 -21.15 -13.37 6.52
CA ARG A 248 -22.47 -13.49 5.85
C ARG A 248 -23.26 -12.16 5.80
N PRO A 249 -22.72 -11.12 5.15
CA PRO A 249 -23.40 -9.83 5.01
C PRO A 249 -24.79 -9.96 4.36
N GLY A 250 -25.70 -9.09 4.78
CA GLY A 250 -26.99 -8.91 4.12
C GLY A 250 -26.87 -8.24 2.75
N PRO A 251 -27.97 -8.15 1.99
CA PRO A 251 -27.98 -7.40 0.72
C PRO A 251 -27.55 -5.94 0.92
N GLY A 252 -26.64 -5.46 0.08
CA GLY A 252 -26.05 -4.12 0.17
C GLY A 252 -25.02 -3.94 1.29
N GLU A 253 -24.67 -4.99 2.04
CA GLU A 253 -23.65 -4.92 3.09
C GLU A 253 -22.28 -5.41 2.58
N VAL A 254 -21.24 -4.70 3.00
CA VAL A 254 -19.84 -5.07 2.73
C VAL A 254 -19.14 -5.34 4.06
N VAL A 255 -18.39 -6.43 4.11
CA VAL A 255 -17.49 -6.75 5.21
C VAL A 255 -16.06 -6.90 4.68
N VAL A 256 -15.12 -6.23 5.34
CA VAL A 256 -13.68 -6.38 5.07
C VAL A 256 -13.08 -7.22 6.19
N HIS A 257 -12.39 -8.30 5.85
CA HIS A 257 -11.62 -9.09 6.81
C HIS A 257 -10.17 -8.66 6.75
N ASP A 258 -9.67 -8.05 7.81
CA ASP A 258 -8.24 -7.77 7.98
C ASP A 258 -7.65 -8.60 9.14
N SER A 259 -6.37 -8.39 9.46
CA SER A 259 -5.70 -9.12 10.52
C SER A 259 -6.28 -8.88 11.92
N GLU A 260 -7.06 -7.80 12.09
CA GLU A 260 -7.76 -7.45 13.33
C GLU A 260 -9.22 -7.96 13.35
N GLY A 261 -9.68 -8.60 12.28
CA GLY A 261 -10.98 -9.24 12.16
C GLY A 261 -11.94 -8.56 11.17
N ALA A 262 -13.23 -8.87 11.31
CA ALA A 262 -14.27 -8.38 10.41
C ALA A 262 -14.61 -6.90 10.69
N LYS A 263 -14.54 -6.07 9.65
CA LYS A 263 -14.80 -4.63 9.68
C LYS A 263 -15.94 -4.23 8.75
N ARG A 264 -16.65 -3.16 9.12
CA ARG A 264 -17.52 -2.40 8.23
C ARG A 264 -16.67 -1.48 7.34
N PRO A 265 -17.21 -0.92 6.23
CA PRO A 265 -16.43 -0.07 5.32
C PRO A 265 -15.89 1.24 5.91
N ASP A 266 -16.27 1.61 7.13
CA ASP A 266 -15.69 2.73 7.89
C ASP A 266 -14.56 2.29 8.85
N GLY A 267 -14.09 1.04 8.76
CA GLY A 267 -13.03 0.50 9.60
C GLY A 267 -13.48 0.10 11.00
N THR A 268 -14.76 0.29 11.36
CA THR A 268 -15.30 -0.17 12.66
C THR A 268 -15.50 -1.69 12.65
N SER A 269 -15.27 -2.36 13.79
CA SER A 269 -15.49 -3.80 13.88
C SER A 269 -16.97 -4.14 13.71
N VAL A 270 -17.27 -5.27 13.07
CA VAL A 270 -18.67 -5.73 12.90
C VAL A 270 -19.32 -6.12 14.24
N ASP A 271 -18.51 -6.61 15.18
CA ASP A 271 -18.94 -7.08 16.51
C ASP A 271 -19.11 -5.97 17.57
N ASP A 272 -18.70 -4.74 17.24
CA ASP A 272 -18.87 -3.55 18.10
C ASP A 272 -20.25 -2.90 17.94
#